data_AF-A0A9F2RBG6-F1
#
_entry.id   AF-A0A9F2RBG6-F1
#
_cell.length_a   1.000
_cell.length_b   1.000
_cell.length_c   1.000
_cell.angle_alpha   90.00
_cell.angle_beta   90.00
_cell.angle_gamma   90.00
#
_symmetry.space_group_name_H-M   'P 1'
#
loop_
_entity.id
_entity.type
_entity.pdbx_description
1 polymer ?
#
loop_
_entity_poly.entity_id
_entity_poly.type
_entity_poly.pdbx_seq_one_letter_code
_entity_poly.pdbx_strand_id
1 'polypeptide(L)'
;MPRRLPTPAKAGPVLDAAGWMEGTVRIVDKNIYIVQGEINTVVGAIKRSARWSTHVRLDEERDPLLHSFSVLKEVLNNVTGKS
;
A
#
# COMPACT_ATOMS: atom_id res chain seq x y z
N MET A 1 -0.76 43.83 39.22
CA MET A 1 -0.09 43.55 37.94
C MET A 1 -0.62 42.23 37.39
N PRO A 2 -1.40 42.17 36.30
CA PRO A 2 -1.85 40.89 35.76
C PRO A 2 -0.71 40.28 34.92
N ARG A 3 -0.35 39.03 35.22
CA ARG A 3 0.70 38.27 34.52
C ARG A 3 0.10 37.73 33.22
N ARG A 4 0.62 38.17 32.07
CA ARG A 4 0.19 37.72 30.74
C ARG A 4 0.59 36.25 30.55
N LEU A 5 -0.38 35.36 30.33
CA LEU A 5 -0.14 33.96 29.96
C LEU A 5 0.50 33.90 28.56
N PRO A 6 1.55 33.10 28.34
CA PRO A 6 2.10 32.90 27.00
C PRO A 6 1.06 32.19 26.13
N THR A 7 0.78 32.76 24.96
CA THR A 7 -0.07 32.12 23.95
C THR A 7 0.64 30.86 23.44
N PRO A 8 -0.06 29.71 23.28
CA PRO A 8 0.54 28.55 22.66
C PRO A 8 0.95 28.92 21.23
N ALA A 9 2.23 28.73 20.91
CA ALA A 9 2.72 28.88 19.55
C ALA A 9 1.88 27.96 18.65
N LYS A 10 1.25 28.54 17.63
CA LYS A 10 0.46 27.83 16.63
C LYS A 10 1.37 26.75 16.02
N ALA A 11 1.16 25.49 16.41
CA ALA A 11 1.91 24.37 15.85
C ALA A 11 1.67 24.37 14.33
N GLY A 12 2.72 24.66 13.57
CA GLY A 12 2.71 24.52 12.12
C GLY A 12 2.53 23.06 11.72
N PRO A 13 2.28 22.78 10.43
CA PRO A 13 2.22 21.40 9.94
C PRO A 13 3.53 20.67 10.28
N VAL A 14 3.41 19.56 11.00
CA VAL A 14 4.54 18.70 11.36
C VAL A 14 4.90 17.86 10.13
N LEU A 15 6.12 18.08 9.63
CA LEU A 15 6.68 17.34 8.50
C LEU A 15 7.53 16.18 9.03
N ASP A 16 7.45 15.03 8.38
CA ASP A 16 8.30 13.88 8.65
C ASP A 16 9.72 14.07 8.08
N ALA A 17 10.60 13.08 8.28
CA ALA A 17 11.97 13.09 7.75
C ALA A 17 12.04 13.14 6.22
N ALA A 18 10.94 12.82 5.54
CA ALA A 18 10.82 12.86 4.08
C ALA A 18 10.15 14.16 3.58
N GLY A 19 9.81 15.10 4.46
CA GLY A 19 9.22 16.39 4.13
C GLY A 19 7.70 16.36 3.88
N TRP A 20 7.01 15.27 4.23
CA TRP A 20 5.57 15.12 4.10
C TRP A 20 4.86 15.43 5.41
N MET A 21 3.62 15.94 5.35
CA MET A 21 2.82 16.09 6.57
C MET A 21 2.59 14.71 7.21
N GLU A 22 2.78 14.61 8.52
CA GLU A 22 2.68 13.33 9.26
C GLU A 22 1.33 12.61 9.07
N GLY A 23 0.25 13.36 8.78
CA GLY A 23 -1.05 12.81 8.41
C GLY A 23 -1.10 12.17 7.01
N THR A 24 -0.33 12.69 6.06
CA THR A 24 -0.30 12.26 4.65
C THR A 24 0.37 10.90 4.50
N VAL A 25 1.46 10.63 5.24
CA VAL A 25 2.15 9.33 5.23
C VAL A 25 1.19 8.22 5.64
N ARG A 26 0.45 8.42 6.74
CA ARG A 26 -0.55 7.45 7.22
C ARG A 26 -1.69 7.21 6.24
N ILE A 27 -2.03 8.19 5.40
CA ILE A 27 -3.04 8.04 4.34
C ILE A 27 -2.45 7.23 3.19
N VAL A 28 -1.23 7.52 2.76
CA VAL A 28 -0.52 6.79 1.71
C VAL A 28 -0.36 5.32 2.10
N ASP A 29 0.03 5.02 3.34
CA ASP A 29 0.15 3.66 3.85
C ASP A 29 -1.17 2.90 3.76
N LYS A 30 -2.27 3.48 4.28
CA LYS A 30 -3.61 2.87 4.24
C LYS A 30 -4.05 2.59 2.81
N ASN A 31 -3.81 3.53 1.90
CA ASN A 31 -4.18 3.38 0.50
C ASN A 31 -3.37 2.26 -0.16
N ILE A 32 -2.08 2.13 0.15
CA ILE A 32 -1.22 1.03 -0.35
C ILE A 32 -1.72 -0.32 0.17
N TYR A 33 -2.11 -0.41 1.45
CA TYR A 33 -2.67 -1.64 2.01
C TYR A 33 -3.97 -2.08 1.32
N ILE A 34 -4.84 -1.13 0.99
CA ILE A 34 -6.07 -1.40 0.23
C ILE A 34 -5.72 -1.97 -1.15
N VAL A 35 -4.80 -1.31 -1.88
CA VAL A 35 -4.37 -1.76 -3.21
C VAL A 35 -3.72 -3.16 -3.15
N GLN A 36 -2.91 -3.44 -2.13
CA GLN A 36 -2.33 -4.77 -1.91
C GLN A 36 -3.41 -5.84 -1.67
N GLY A 37 -4.46 -5.51 -0.89
CA GLY A 37 -5.58 -6.41 -0.62
C GLY A 37 -6.39 -6.74 -1.88
N GLU A 38 -6.69 -5.72 -2.70
CA GLU A 38 -7.39 -5.88 -3.97
C GLU A 38 -6.61 -6.77 -4.94
N ILE A 39 -5.29 -6.54 -5.08
CA ILE A 39 -4.41 -7.37 -5.93
C ILE A 39 -4.43 -8.84 -5.50
N ASN A 40 -4.30 -9.12 -4.20
CA ASN A 40 -4.36 -10.49 -3.69
C ASN A 40 -5.72 -11.15 -3.99
N THR A 41 -6.81 -10.38 -3.94
CA THR A 41 -8.16 -10.86 -4.27
C THR A 41 -8.28 -11.22 -5.75
N VAL A 42 -7.79 -10.36 -6.64
CA VAL A 42 -7.79 -10.59 -8.09
C VAL A 42 -6.95 -11.82 -8.45
N VAL A 43 -5.72 -11.92 -7.93
CA VAL A 43 -4.86 -13.10 -8.14
C VAL A 43 -5.53 -14.38 -7.65
N GLY A 44 -6.14 -14.34 -6.46
CA GLY A 44 -6.88 -15.47 -5.91
C GLY A 44 -8.11 -15.87 -6.74
N ALA A 45 -8.77 -14.91 -7.40
CA ALA A 45 -9.87 -15.18 -8.32
C ALA A 45 -9.38 -15.82 -9.62
N ILE A 46 -8.28 -15.33 -10.20
CA ILE A 46 -7.67 -15.89 -11.43
C ILE A 46 -7.25 -17.35 -11.21
N LYS A 47 -6.53 -17.64 -10.12
CA LYS A 47 -6.10 -19.01 -9.77
C LYS A 47 -7.29 -19.96 -9.59
N ARG A 48 -8.36 -19.51 -8.95
CA ARG A 48 -9.60 -20.30 -8.78
C ARG A 48 -10.36 -20.49 -10.09
N SER A 49 -10.45 -19.44 -10.90
CA SER A 49 -11.09 -19.47 -12.22
C SER A 49 -10.41 -20.51 -13.11
N ALA A 50 -9.09 -20.49 -13.22
CA ALA A 50 -8.39 -21.45 -14.07
C ALA A 50 -8.45 -22.89 -13.55
N ARG A 51 -8.50 -23.09 -12.23
CA ARG A 51 -8.72 -24.41 -11.62
C ARG A 51 -10.07 -25.01 -12.04
N TRP A 52 -11.08 -24.20 -12.32
CA TRP A 52 -12.39 -24.66 -12.78
C TRP A 52 -12.56 -24.58 -14.30
N SER A 53 -11.78 -23.74 -14.99
CA SER A 53 -12.00 -23.38 -16.40
C SER A 53 -11.33 -24.31 -17.41
N THR A 54 -10.27 -25.06 -17.08
CA THR A 54 -9.63 -25.97 -18.04
C THR A 54 -8.67 -26.92 -17.33
N HIS A 55 -8.45 -28.13 -17.85
CA HIS A 55 -7.50 -29.14 -17.34
C HIS A 55 -6.00 -28.71 -17.45
N VAL A 56 -5.70 -27.42 -17.33
CA VAL A 56 -4.36 -26.84 -17.44
C VAL A 56 -3.98 -26.26 -16.08
N ARG A 57 -2.90 -26.77 -15.50
CA ARG A 57 -2.29 -26.15 -14.32
C ARG A 57 -1.76 -24.79 -14.76
N LEU A 58 -2.33 -23.69 -14.25
CA LEU A 58 -1.69 -22.38 -14.42
C LEU A 58 -0.33 -22.43 -13.76
N ASP A 59 0.71 -22.24 -14.58
CA ASP A 59 2.06 -22.04 -14.13
C ASP A 59 2.27 -20.54 -13.96
N GLU A 60 2.53 -20.12 -12.72
CA GLU A 60 2.59 -18.71 -12.30
C GLU A 60 3.75 -17.96 -12.96
N GLU A 61 4.77 -18.70 -13.43
CA GLU A 61 5.90 -18.18 -14.21
C GLU A 61 5.58 -17.96 -15.70
N ARG A 62 4.63 -18.71 -16.27
CA ARG A 62 4.28 -18.62 -17.70
C ARG A 62 3.04 -17.77 -17.97
N ASP A 63 2.27 -17.43 -16.94
CA ASP A 63 1.12 -16.54 -17.09
C ASP A 63 1.57 -15.06 -16.98
N PRO A 64 1.53 -14.29 -18.08
CA PRO A 64 2.03 -12.92 -18.10
C PRO A 64 1.24 -11.98 -17.19
N LEU A 65 -0.03 -12.30 -16.89
CA LEU A 65 -0.87 -11.49 -16.02
C LEU A 65 -0.54 -11.75 -14.54
N LEU A 66 -0.39 -13.01 -14.13
CA LEU A 66 0.07 -13.37 -12.78
C LEU A 66 1.48 -12.85 -12.51
N HIS A 67 2.38 -12.96 -13.49
CA HIS A 67 3.72 -12.38 -13.38
C HIS A 67 3.67 -10.86 -13.16
N SER A 68 2.84 -10.14 -13.92
CA SER A 68 2.65 -8.69 -13.76
C SER A 68 2.10 -8.32 -12.37
N PHE A 69 1.17 -9.10 -11.82
CA PHE A 69 0.66 -8.89 -10.46
C PHE A 69 1.71 -9.20 -9.37
N SER A 70 2.59 -10.18 -9.60
CA SER A 70 3.70 -10.48 -8.70
C SER A 70 4.68 -9.31 -8.61
N VAL A 71 5.11 -8.78 -9.76
CA VAL A 71 6.00 -7.60 -9.82
C VAL A 71 5.36 -6.38 -9.16
N LEU A 72 4.07 -6.14 -9.41
CA LEU A 72 3.34 -5.03 -8.78
C LEU A 72 3.30 -5.17 -7.25
N LYS A 73 3.08 -6.39 -6.74
CA LYS A 73 3.08 -6.67 -5.30
C LYS A 73 4.45 -6.40 -4.67
N GLU A 74 5.55 -6.74 -5.34
CA GLU A 74 6.90 -6.42 -4.88
C GLU A 74 7.16 -4.90 -4.81
N VAL A 75 6.79 -4.17 -5.86
CA VAL A 75 6.90 -2.70 -5.88
C VAL A 75 6.12 -2.08 -4.72
N LEU A 76 4.88 -2.51 -4.50
CA LEU A 76 4.05 -1.97 -3.42
C LEU A 76 4.60 -2.32 -2.03
N ASN A 77 5.18 -3.50 -1.84
CA ASN A 77 5.80 -3.88 -0.57
C ASN A 77 7.03 -3.02 -0.24
N ASN A 78 7.82 -2.65 -1.25
CA ASN A 78 8.97 -1.75 -1.08
C ASN A 78 8.56 -0.34 -0.66
N VAL A 79 7.37 0.13 -1.08
CA VAL A 79 6.84 1.43 -0.65
C VAL A 79 6.34 1.38 0.80
N THR A 80 5.86 0.22 1.29
CA THR A 80 5.33 0.10 2.65
C THR A 80 6.40 -0.11 3.74
N GLY A 81 7.69 -0.08 3.39
CA GLY A 81 8.78 -0.14 4.36
C GLY A 81 8.81 -1.40 5.22
N LYS A 82 8.28 -2.52 4.72
CA LYS A 82 8.40 -3.82 5.40
C LYS A 82 9.81 -4.37 5.15
N SER A 83 10.77 -3.92 5.96
CA SER A 83 12.03 -4.64 6.21
C SER A 83 11.86 -5.66 7.31
#